data_AF-A0A924LX15-F1
#
_entry.id   AF-A0A924LX15-F1
#
_cell.length_a   1.000
_cell.length_b   1.000
_cell.length_c   1.000
_cell.angle_alpha   90.00
_cell.angle_beta   90.00
_cell.angle_gamma   90.00
#
_symmetry.space_group_name_H-M   'P 1'
#
loop_
_entity.id
_entity.type
_entity.pdbx_description
1 polymer ?
#
loop_
_entity_poly.entity_id
_entity_poly.type
_entity_poly.pdbx_seq_one_letter_code
_entity_poly.pdbx_strand_id
1 'polypeptide(L)'
;MAPPVLTSPTAHDIAPEQSVGAVIAPARRTRRSLRDGGSSRPVAEHDDPLHAALATVGDRWSLAVVAELVAGPCRFNDLALGLKPIARTVLSDRLRRLEEASIITKRQYSDAPVRWNYRLTLAGAELARVCGVLADWGSRHLGDGSPALMHAMCGSAITPVYSCEQCGVIPARELQLAAAAAAVDDR
;
A
#
# COMPACT_ATOMS: atom_id res chain seq x y z
N MET A 1 27.37 -27.83 20.61
CA MET A 1 27.23 -26.38 20.83
C MET A 1 26.01 -25.93 20.03
N ALA A 2 24.87 -25.74 20.71
CA ALA A 2 23.58 -25.41 20.07
C ALA A 2 23.39 -23.87 20.06
N PRO A 3 22.74 -23.29 19.02
CA PRO A 3 22.47 -21.86 18.98
C PRO A 3 21.32 -21.48 19.94
N PRO A 4 21.26 -20.21 20.43
CA PRO A 4 20.24 -19.79 21.39
C PRO A 4 18.88 -19.60 20.72
N VAL A 5 17.84 -20.04 21.43
CA VAL A 5 16.42 -19.87 21.09
C VAL A 5 16.03 -18.42 21.38
N LEU A 6 15.62 -17.67 20.35
CA LEU A 6 14.98 -16.37 20.51
C LEU A 6 13.54 -16.59 20.99
N THR A 7 13.25 -16.25 22.23
CA THR A 7 11.90 -16.20 22.79
C THR A 7 11.18 -14.94 22.32
N SER A 8 10.07 -15.11 21.59
CA SER A 8 9.14 -14.01 21.29
C SER A 8 8.55 -13.42 22.57
N PRO A 9 8.42 -12.08 22.71
CA PRO A 9 7.70 -11.49 23.83
C PRO A 9 6.20 -11.76 23.69
N THR A 10 5.59 -12.28 24.76
CA THR A 10 4.15 -12.52 24.92
C THR A 10 3.37 -11.22 25.15
N ALA A 11 2.13 -11.18 24.65
CA ALA A 11 1.23 -10.02 24.61
C ALA A 11 0.61 -9.59 25.96
N HIS A 12 1.40 -9.53 27.05
CA HIS A 12 0.88 -9.16 28.38
C HIS A 12 1.54 -7.97 29.08
N ASP A 13 2.47 -7.26 28.44
CA ASP A 13 3.09 -6.05 29.03
C ASP A 13 2.74 -4.76 28.27
N ILE A 14 1.46 -4.49 28.07
CA ILE A 14 0.99 -3.13 27.69
C ILE A 14 0.05 -2.64 28.79
N ALA A 15 0.65 -2.10 29.86
CA ALA A 15 -0.07 -1.27 30.82
C ALA A 15 -0.26 0.15 30.25
N PRO A 16 -1.42 0.80 30.47
CA PRO A 16 -1.65 2.17 30.04
C PRO A 16 -1.19 3.12 31.15
N GLU A 17 -0.12 3.88 30.92
CA GLU A 17 0.23 4.99 31.82
C GLU A 17 -0.16 6.34 31.20
N GLN A 18 -1.01 7.02 31.97
CA GLN A 18 -1.58 8.33 31.68
C GLN A 18 -0.57 9.46 31.94
N SER A 19 -0.59 10.42 31.01
CA SER A 19 -0.46 11.87 31.17
C SER A 19 0.53 12.45 32.21
N VAL A 20 1.53 13.17 31.71
CA VAL A 20 1.95 14.45 32.31
C VAL A 20 2.20 15.46 31.18
N GLY A 21 1.54 16.61 31.29
CA GLY A 21 1.58 17.69 30.31
C GLY A 21 2.94 18.38 30.22
N ALA A 22 3.28 18.77 28.99
CA ALA A 22 4.33 19.75 28.73
C ALA A 22 3.75 20.86 27.86
N VAL A 23 3.79 22.07 28.42
CA VAL A 23 3.36 23.35 27.88
C VAL A 23 4.19 23.68 26.62
N ILE A 24 3.53 23.82 25.47
CA ILE A 24 4.15 24.36 24.25
C ILE A 24 4.00 25.89 24.27
N ALA A 25 5.13 26.60 24.41
CA ALA A 25 5.20 28.04 24.25
C ALA A 25 5.20 28.44 22.75
N PRO A 26 4.59 29.57 22.35
CA PRO A 26 4.50 29.94 20.94
C PRO A 26 5.81 30.57 20.46
N ALA A 27 6.42 29.96 19.43
CA ALA A 27 7.50 30.59 18.67
C ALA A 27 6.93 31.79 17.88
N ARG A 28 7.51 32.97 18.15
CA ARG A 28 7.10 34.25 17.57
C ARG A 28 7.25 34.25 16.05
N ARG A 29 6.14 34.52 15.34
CA ARG A 29 6.12 34.85 13.91
C ARG A 29 6.82 36.19 13.68
N THR A 30 7.97 36.18 13.00
CA THR A 30 8.47 37.36 12.30
C THR A 30 7.95 37.36 10.87
N ARG A 31 6.98 38.23 10.60
CA ARG A 31 6.56 38.58 9.23
C ARG A 31 7.73 39.30 8.54
N ARG A 32 8.21 38.78 7.40
CA ARG A 32 9.00 39.58 6.46
C ARG A 32 8.44 39.45 5.05
N SER A 33 7.88 40.58 4.62
CA SER A 33 7.60 41.11 3.29
C SER A 33 7.65 40.18 2.08
N LEU A 34 6.49 40.03 1.44
CA LEU A 34 6.32 39.71 0.03
C LEU A 34 6.87 40.85 -0.83
N ARG A 35 7.75 40.52 -1.78
CA ARG A 35 7.83 41.02 -3.16
C ARG A 35 9.12 40.50 -3.77
N ASP A 36 9.04 39.51 -4.64
CA ASP A 36 9.55 39.74 -5.99
C ASP A 36 8.89 38.80 -7.00
N GLY A 37 8.56 39.36 -8.16
CA GLY A 37 7.95 38.65 -9.26
C GLY A 37 8.99 37.83 -10.00
N GLY A 38 8.82 36.51 -9.98
CA GLY A 38 9.48 35.58 -10.88
C GLY A 38 8.40 34.69 -11.50
N SER A 39 8.34 34.66 -12.83
CA SER A 39 7.48 33.80 -13.63
C SER A 39 7.43 32.38 -13.07
N SER A 40 6.33 32.05 -12.37
CA SER A 40 6.03 30.67 -11.99
C SER A 40 5.69 29.91 -13.27
N ARG A 41 6.67 29.24 -13.87
CA ARG A 41 6.40 28.02 -14.66
C ARG A 41 5.45 27.16 -13.82
N PRO A 42 4.38 26.58 -14.39
CA PRO A 42 3.60 25.61 -13.63
C PRO A 42 4.56 24.50 -13.21
N VAL A 43 4.78 24.38 -11.91
CA VAL A 43 5.48 23.25 -11.30
C VAL A 43 4.74 22.01 -11.79
N ALA A 44 5.47 21.04 -12.34
CA ALA A 44 4.87 19.82 -12.88
C ALA A 44 4.03 19.17 -11.78
N GLU A 45 2.74 18.94 -12.06
CA GLU A 45 1.73 18.51 -11.08
C GLU A 45 1.89 17.03 -10.65
N HIS A 46 3.11 16.46 -10.69
CA HIS A 46 3.36 15.03 -10.45
C HIS A 46 4.61 14.73 -9.59
N ASP A 47 4.93 15.59 -8.64
CA ASP A 47 6.08 15.40 -7.72
C ASP A 47 5.69 14.73 -6.38
N ASP A 48 4.60 13.95 -6.32
CA ASP A 48 4.29 13.11 -5.15
C ASP A 48 4.09 11.63 -5.56
N PRO A 49 5.00 10.72 -5.15
CA PRO A 49 4.88 9.29 -5.43
C PRO A 49 3.55 8.66 -5.00
N LEU A 50 2.96 9.15 -3.91
CA LEU A 50 1.66 8.66 -3.44
C LEU A 50 0.55 9.06 -4.41
N HIS A 51 0.54 10.32 -4.87
CA HIS A 51 -0.43 10.77 -5.87
C HIS A 51 -0.27 10.03 -7.20
N ALA A 52 0.96 9.78 -7.64
CA ALA A 52 1.22 9.00 -8.85
C ALA A 52 0.68 7.56 -8.73
N ALA A 53 0.87 6.92 -7.59
CA ALA A 53 0.29 5.60 -7.32
C ALA A 53 -1.25 5.66 -7.32
N LEU A 54 -1.85 6.62 -6.63
CA LEU A 54 -3.31 6.78 -6.56
C LEU A 54 -3.94 7.13 -7.91
N ALA A 55 -3.26 7.87 -8.78
CA ALA A 55 -3.72 8.11 -10.15
C ALA A 55 -3.84 6.81 -10.96
N THR A 56 -3.01 5.81 -10.63
CA THR A 56 -2.98 4.51 -11.30
C THR A 56 -3.96 3.51 -10.67
N VAL A 57 -3.99 3.41 -9.33
CA VAL A 57 -4.70 2.33 -8.61
C VAL A 57 -5.72 2.81 -7.57
N GLY A 58 -5.88 4.12 -7.39
CA GLY A 58 -6.71 4.73 -6.35
C GLY A 58 -8.22 4.68 -6.60
N ASP A 59 -8.68 3.88 -7.56
CA ASP A 59 -10.10 3.64 -7.76
C ASP A 59 -10.59 2.39 -7.01
N ARG A 60 -11.90 2.33 -6.80
CA ARG A 60 -12.58 1.27 -6.04
C ARG A 60 -12.24 -0.17 -6.49
N TRP A 61 -12.02 -0.39 -7.78
CA TRP A 61 -11.94 -1.74 -8.33
C TRP A 61 -10.53 -2.22 -8.62
N SER A 62 -9.58 -1.31 -8.87
CA SER A 62 -8.20 -1.69 -9.21
C SER A 62 -7.54 -2.55 -8.13
N LEU A 63 -7.56 -2.10 -6.86
CA LEU A 63 -7.00 -2.88 -5.76
C LEU A 63 -7.80 -4.16 -5.45
N ALA A 64 -9.11 -4.17 -5.72
CA ALA A 64 -9.93 -5.37 -5.55
C ALA A 64 -9.55 -6.45 -6.57
N VAL A 65 -9.29 -6.08 -7.83
CA VAL A 65 -8.78 -7.00 -8.86
C VAL A 65 -7.41 -7.56 -8.45
N VAL A 66 -6.52 -6.71 -7.94
CA VAL A 66 -5.20 -7.14 -7.46
C VAL A 66 -5.34 -8.14 -6.31
N ALA A 67 -6.21 -7.86 -5.34
CA ALA A 67 -6.47 -8.73 -4.20
C ALA A 67 -7.00 -10.12 -4.61
N GLU A 68 -7.93 -10.19 -5.56
CA GLU A 68 -8.44 -11.47 -6.09
C GLU A 68 -7.35 -12.32 -6.76
N LEU A 69 -6.40 -11.66 -7.44
CA LEU A 69 -5.31 -12.35 -8.15
C LEU A 69 -4.17 -12.83 -7.24
N VAL A 70 -4.22 -12.53 -5.93
CA VAL A 70 -3.20 -12.99 -4.96
C VAL A 70 -3.18 -14.51 -4.84
N ALA A 71 -4.35 -15.15 -4.89
CA ALA A 71 -4.48 -16.60 -4.81
C ALA A 71 -3.98 -17.32 -6.08
N GLY A 72 -3.81 -16.59 -7.18
CA GLY A 72 -3.28 -17.10 -8.43
C GLY A 72 -3.99 -16.55 -9.67
N PRO A 73 -3.67 -17.09 -10.86
CA PRO A 73 -4.25 -16.63 -12.11
C PRO A 73 -5.75 -16.92 -12.22
N CYS A 74 -6.56 -15.92 -12.58
CA CYS A 74 -8.01 -16.04 -12.69
C CYS A 74 -8.51 -15.72 -14.11
N ARG A 75 -9.61 -16.34 -14.53
CA ARG A 75 -10.29 -15.95 -15.79
C ARG A 75 -11.15 -14.72 -15.55
N PHE A 76 -11.55 -14.06 -16.64
CA PHE A 76 -12.45 -12.91 -16.57
C PHE A 76 -13.75 -13.21 -15.81
N ASN A 77 -14.36 -14.37 -16.07
CA ASN A 77 -15.62 -14.74 -15.44
C ASN A 77 -15.47 -15.03 -13.95
N ASP A 78 -14.34 -15.59 -13.54
CA ASP A 78 -14.05 -15.86 -12.13
C ASP A 78 -13.90 -14.53 -11.38
N LEU A 79 -13.14 -13.59 -11.95
CA LEU A 79 -13.02 -12.22 -11.42
C LEU A 79 -14.37 -11.49 -11.36
N ALA A 80 -15.19 -11.59 -12.40
CA ALA A 80 -16.52 -10.97 -12.40
C ALA A 80 -17.47 -11.56 -11.34
N LEU A 81 -17.26 -12.83 -10.97
CA LEU A 81 -18.03 -13.48 -9.92
C LEU A 81 -17.52 -13.10 -8.52
N GLY A 82 -16.21 -13.09 -8.30
CA GLY A 82 -15.59 -12.70 -7.02
C GLY A 82 -15.81 -11.23 -6.67
N LEU A 83 -15.79 -10.34 -7.68
CA LEU A 83 -15.88 -8.90 -7.51
C LEU A 83 -17.30 -8.32 -7.60
N LYS A 84 -18.35 -9.13 -7.41
CA LYS A 84 -19.72 -8.63 -7.46
C LYS A 84 -19.90 -7.46 -6.46
N PRO A 85 -20.62 -6.38 -6.85
CA PRO A 85 -21.44 -6.23 -8.04
C PRO A 85 -20.76 -5.50 -9.22
N ILE A 86 -19.45 -5.70 -9.47
CA ILE A 86 -18.77 -5.03 -10.59
C ILE A 86 -19.46 -5.30 -11.93
N ALA A 87 -19.70 -4.25 -12.72
CA ALA A 87 -20.17 -4.39 -14.09
C ALA A 87 -19.05 -4.94 -14.98
N ARG A 88 -19.37 -5.83 -15.94
CA ARG A 88 -18.38 -6.42 -16.84
C ARG A 88 -17.59 -5.39 -17.65
N THR A 89 -18.23 -4.29 -18.06
CA THR A 89 -17.59 -3.19 -18.78
C THR A 89 -16.56 -2.48 -17.91
N VAL A 90 -16.88 -2.23 -16.63
CA VAL A 90 -15.97 -1.65 -15.65
C VAL A 90 -14.80 -2.60 -15.37
N LEU A 91 -15.06 -3.90 -15.19
CA LEU A 91 -13.99 -4.89 -15.02
C LEU A 91 -13.05 -4.92 -16.24
N SER A 92 -13.60 -4.88 -17.45
CA SER A 92 -12.81 -4.87 -18.69
C SER A 92 -11.92 -3.62 -18.78
N ASP A 93 -12.45 -2.45 -18.46
CA ASP A 93 -11.68 -1.19 -18.42
C ASP A 93 -10.55 -1.26 -17.37
N ARG A 94 -10.83 -1.82 -16.19
CA ARG A 94 -9.84 -1.96 -15.12
C ARG A 94 -8.73 -2.94 -15.46
N LEU A 95 -9.07 -4.09 -16.01
CA LEU A 95 -8.07 -5.06 -16.46
C LEU A 95 -7.15 -4.45 -17.53
N ARG A 96 -7.70 -3.71 -18.48
CA ARG A 96 -6.91 -2.98 -19.48
C ARG A 96 -5.95 -1.98 -18.82
N ARG A 97 -6.43 -1.11 -17.92
CA ARG A 97 -5.58 -0.11 -17.24
C ARG A 97 -4.47 -0.75 -16.41
N LEU A 98 -4.79 -1.83 -15.69
CA LEU A 98 -3.80 -2.57 -14.90
C LEU A 98 -2.77 -3.27 -15.78
N GLU A 99 -3.15 -3.72 -16.98
CA GLU A 99 -2.23 -4.29 -17.96
C GLU A 99 -1.33 -3.21 -18.59
N GLU A 100 -1.89 -2.05 -18.95
CA GLU A 100 -1.14 -0.87 -19.41
C GLU A 100 -0.12 -0.39 -18.37
N ALA A 101 -0.49 -0.41 -17.09
CA ALA A 101 0.39 -0.10 -15.96
C ALA A 101 1.38 -1.23 -15.62
N SER A 102 1.40 -2.34 -16.36
CA SER A 102 2.25 -3.52 -16.10
C SER A 102 2.07 -4.12 -14.70
N ILE A 103 0.90 -3.95 -14.07
CA ILE A 103 0.53 -4.54 -12.78
C ILE A 103 0.03 -5.98 -12.98
N ILE A 104 -0.69 -6.21 -14.07
CA ILE A 104 -1.15 -7.54 -14.47
C ILE A 104 -0.72 -7.85 -15.90
N THR A 105 -0.87 -9.11 -16.30
CA THR A 105 -0.68 -9.55 -17.68
C THR A 105 -1.71 -10.59 -18.05
N LYS A 106 -2.24 -10.48 -19.27
CA LYS A 106 -3.13 -11.47 -19.86
C LYS A 106 -2.30 -12.58 -20.53
N ARG A 107 -2.48 -13.82 -20.09
CA ARG A 107 -1.77 -15.00 -20.62
C ARG A 107 -2.75 -16.00 -21.21
N GLN A 108 -2.43 -16.50 -22.40
CA GLN A 108 -3.05 -17.70 -22.94
C GLN A 108 -2.47 -18.90 -22.20
N TYR A 109 -3.33 -19.79 -21.71
CA TYR A 109 -2.90 -21.00 -20.99
C TYR A 109 -3.43 -22.29 -21.62
N SER A 110 -4.24 -22.18 -22.67
CA SER A 110 -4.73 -23.32 -23.45
C SER A 110 -4.91 -22.87 -24.90
N ASP A 111 -4.49 -23.72 -25.84
CA ASP A 111 -4.58 -23.46 -27.28
C ASP A 111 -5.83 -24.08 -27.91
N ALA A 112 -6.48 -25.04 -27.24
CA ALA A 112 -7.64 -25.76 -27.76
C ALA A 112 -8.60 -26.21 -26.63
N PRO A 113 -9.67 -25.46 -26.33
CA PRO A 113 -10.01 -24.15 -26.86
C PRO A 113 -9.07 -23.05 -26.33
N VAL A 114 -8.92 -21.96 -27.08
CA VAL A 114 -8.13 -20.80 -26.64
C VAL A 114 -8.71 -20.25 -25.34
N ARG A 115 -7.91 -20.26 -24.26
CA ARG A 115 -8.33 -19.70 -22.97
C ARG A 115 -7.29 -18.76 -22.39
N TRP A 116 -7.79 -17.68 -21.80
CA TRP A 116 -6.99 -16.62 -21.21
C TRP A 116 -7.23 -16.53 -19.71
N ASN A 117 -6.17 -16.21 -18.97
CA ASN A 117 -6.23 -15.80 -17.58
C ASN A 117 -5.46 -14.49 -17.39
N TYR A 118 -5.71 -13.85 -16.26
CA TYR A 118 -4.95 -12.70 -15.78
C TYR A 118 -4.09 -13.17 -14.61
N ARG A 119 -2.87 -12.64 -14.52
CA ARG A 119 -1.96 -12.89 -13.40
C ARG A 119 -1.22 -11.62 -13.01
N LEU A 120 -0.83 -11.52 -11.76
CA LEU A 120 0.04 -10.46 -11.28
C LEU A 120 1.41 -10.54 -11.98
N THR A 121 1.97 -9.36 -12.28
CA THR A 121 3.39 -9.21 -12.58
C THR A 121 4.20 -9.14 -11.28
N LEU A 122 5.51 -8.90 -11.37
CA LEU A 122 6.32 -8.59 -10.20
C LEU A 122 5.78 -7.34 -9.49
N ALA A 123 5.59 -6.23 -10.21
CA ALA A 123 5.03 -5.00 -9.65
C ALA A 123 3.63 -5.22 -9.03
N GLY A 124 2.79 -6.06 -9.66
CA GLY A 124 1.49 -6.44 -9.09
C GLY A 124 1.58 -7.24 -7.80
N ALA A 125 2.58 -8.12 -7.66
CA ALA A 125 2.84 -8.85 -6.42
C ALA A 125 3.36 -7.92 -5.30
N GLU A 126 4.10 -6.88 -5.63
CA GLU A 126 4.48 -5.84 -4.67
C GLU A 126 3.25 -5.05 -4.20
N LEU A 127 2.39 -4.65 -5.14
CA LEU A 127 1.15 -3.96 -4.84
C LEU A 127 0.18 -4.82 -4.00
N ALA A 128 0.13 -6.13 -4.23
CA ALA A 128 -0.67 -7.06 -3.43
C ALA A 128 -0.32 -7.02 -1.93
N ARG A 129 0.96 -6.79 -1.58
CA ARG A 129 1.36 -6.59 -0.17
C ARG A 129 0.71 -5.33 0.42
N VAL A 130 0.62 -4.25 -0.36
CA VAL A 130 -0.07 -3.02 0.03
C VAL A 130 -1.58 -3.27 0.22
N CYS A 131 -2.21 -4.03 -0.68
CA CYS A 131 -3.61 -4.46 -0.51
C CYS A 131 -3.81 -5.19 0.84
N GLY A 132 -2.87 -6.05 1.21
CA GLY A 132 -2.89 -6.73 2.50
C GLY A 132 -2.84 -5.78 3.70
N VAL A 133 -1.92 -4.80 3.68
CA VAL A 133 -1.83 -3.77 4.74
C VAL A 133 -3.10 -2.93 4.84
N LEU A 134 -3.69 -2.57 3.69
CA LEU A 134 -4.97 -1.86 3.64
C LEU A 134 -6.13 -2.69 4.18
N ALA A 135 -6.18 -3.98 3.86
CA ALA A 135 -7.20 -4.89 4.38
C ALA A 135 -7.09 -5.06 5.91
N ASP A 136 -5.86 -5.16 6.43
CA ASP A 136 -5.61 -5.24 7.87
C ASP A 136 -6.05 -3.97 8.60
N TRP A 137 -5.73 -2.79 8.04
CA TRP A 137 -6.27 -1.51 8.54
C TRP A 137 -7.81 -1.49 8.50
N GLY A 138 -8.40 -1.90 7.37
CA GLY A 138 -9.85 -1.93 7.20
C GLY A 138 -10.54 -2.84 8.21
N SER A 139 -9.97 -4.02 8.48
CA SER A 139 -10.54 -4.93 9.47
C SER A 139 -10.51 -4.36 10.89
N ARG A 140 -9.40 -3.71 11.28
CA ARG A 140 -9.27 -3.11 12.63
C ARG A 140 -10.19 -1.92 12.89
N HIS A 141 -10.48 -1.12 11.86
CA HIS A 141 -11.17 0.16 12.04
C HIS A 141 -12.61 0.17 11.51
N LEU A 142 -12.90 -0.67 10.52
CA LEU A 142 -14.20 -0.73 9.83
C LEU A 142 -14.86 -2.11 9.93
N GLY A 143 -14.11 -3.14 10.36
CA GLY A 143 -14.58 -4.51 10.52
C GLY A 143 -14.76 -4.91 11.97
N ASP A 144 -14.62 -6.21 12.24
CA ASP A 144 -14.77 -6.84 13.56
C ASP A 144 -13.44 -6.92 14.34
N GLY A 145 -12.34 -6.42 13.76
CA GLY A 145 -11.01 -6.48 14.34
C GLY A 145 -10.26 -7.78 14.07
N SER A 146 -10.82 -8.72 13.29
CA SER A 146 -10.14 -9.97 12.93
C SER A 146 -8.90 -9.70 12.04
N PRO A 147 -7.76 -10.39 12.23
CA PRO A 147 -6.59 -10.19 11.37
C PRO A 147 -6.91 -10.49 9.89
N ALA A 148 -6.65 -9.53 9.00
CA ALA A 148 -6.88 -9.74 7.56
C ALA A 148 -5.64 -10.29 6.83
N LEU A 149 -4.47 -10.23 7.47
CA LEU A 149 -3.22 -10.76 6.96
C LEU A 149 -2.80 -12.01 7.73
N MET A 150 -2.81 -13.14 7.05
CA MET A 150 -2.49 -14.44 7.63
C MET A 150 -1.29 -15.06 6.92
N HIS A 151 -0.41 -15.72 7.68
CA HIS A 151 0.67 -16.50 7.09
C HIS A 151 0.12 -17.83 6.58
N ALA A 152 0.09 -18.02 5.27
CA ALA A 152 -0.51 -19.20 4.64
C ALA A 152 0.00 -20.55 5.15
N MET A 153 1.26 -20.61 5.62
CA MET A 153 1.85 -21.86 6.11
C MET A 153 1.44 -22.23 7.53
N CYS A 154 1.24 -21.26 8.43
CA CYS A 154 1.00 -21.53 9.86
C CYS A 154 -0.30 -20.92 10.43
N GLY A 155 -1.01 -20.13 9.64
CA GLY A 155 -2.26 -19.46 10.04
C GLY A 155 -2.09 -18.31 11.03
N SER A 156 -0.87 -17.95 11.43
CA SER A 156 -0.63 -16.86 12.36
C SER A 156 -0.83 -15.49 11.70
N ALA A 157 -1.28 -14.51 12.49
CA ALA A 157 -1.43 -13.12 12.05
C ALA A 157 -0.09 -12.50 11.67
N ILE A 158 -0.07 -11.83 10.51
CA ILE A 158 1.04 -11.01 10.06
C ILE A 158 0.74 -9.57 10.48
N THR A 159 1.63 -8.99 11.27
CA THR A 159 1.60 -7.57 11.63
C THR A 159 2.60 -6.82 10.74
N PRO A 160 2.14 -5.93 9.84
CA PRO A 160 3.03 -5.09 9.07
C PRO A 160 3.83 -4.16 9.99
N VAL A 161 5.14 -4.12 9.80
CA VAL A 161 6.03 -3.19 10.49
C VAL A 161 6.88 -2.45 9.47
N TYR A 162 7.19 -1.19 9.77
CA TYR A 162 8.24 -0.47 9.07
C TYR A 162 9.55 -0.72 9.79
N SER A 163 10.60 -1.05 9.06
CA SER A 163 11.92 -1.35 9.62
C SER A 163 13.00 -0.51 8.96
N CYS A 164 13.86 0.07 9.78
CA CYS A 164 15.07 0.79 9.39
C CYS A 164 16.29 -0.05 9.80
N GLU A 165 17.30 -0.15 8.93
CA GLU A 165 18.50 -0.95 9.20
C GLU A 165 19.28 -0.43 10.43
N GLN A 166 19.24 0.87 10.69
CA GLN A 166 19.94 1.51 11.79
C GLN A 166 19.14 1.51 13.10
N CYS A 167 17.81 1.64 13.02
CA CYS A 167 16.96 1.91 14.18
C CYS A 167 16.05 0.72 14.58
N GLY A 168 15.91 -0.29 13.72
CA GLY A 168 14.94 -1.36 13.91
C GLY A 168 13.52 -0.96 13.52
N VAL A 169 12.52 -1.39 14.29
CA VAL A 169 11.10 -1.12 13.98
C VAL A 169 10.76 0.35 14.22
N ILE A 170 10.21 1.01 13.21
CA ILE A 170 9.85 2.43 13.24
C ILE A 170 8.34 2.58 13.47
N PRO A 171 7.90 3.31 14.50
CA PRO A 171 6.49 3.59 14.72
C PRO A 171 5.97 4.62 13.72
N ALA A 172 4.67 4.58 13.42
CA ALA A 172 4.06 5.44 12.40
C ALA A 172 4.29 6.95 12.60
N ARG A 173 4.35 7.43 13.84
CA ARG A 173 4.60 8.85 14.17
C ARG A 173 6.01 9.33 13.78
N GLU A 174 6.94 8.41 13.60
CA GLU A 174 8.34 8.69 13.22
C GLU A 174 8.57 8.44 11.72
N LEU A 175 7.55 7.99 10.97
CA LEU A 175 7.61 7.89 9.53
C LEU A 175 7.52 9.25 8.86
N GLN A 176 8.39 9.45 7.87
CA GLN A 176 8.31 10.58 6.96
C GLN A 176 8.04 10.04 5.55
N LEU A 177 6.90 10.44 4.97
CA LEU A 177 6.67 10.27 3.54
C LEU A 177 7.39 11.40 2.83
N ALA A 178 8.44 11.08 2.09
CA ALA A 178 9.09 12.09 1.26
C ALA A 178 8.09 12.55 0.19
N ALA A 179 7.76 13.85 0.18
CA ALA A 179 7.39 14.50 -1.09
C ALA A 179 8.58 14.34 -2.04
N ALA A 180 8.36 14.15 -3.35
CA ALA A 180 9.46 13.84 -4.27
C ALA A 180 10.61 14.81 -4.01
N ALA A 181 11.79 14.24 -3.82
CA ALA A 181 12.96 14.96 -3.39
C ALA A 181 13.10 16.24 -4.23
N ALA A 182 12.93 17.40 -3.59
CA ALA A 182 13.58 18.60 -4.07
C ALA A 182 15.05 18.21 -4.20
N ALA A 183 15.51 18.13 -5.45
CA ALA A 183 16.84 17.66 -5.81
C ALA A 183 17.85 18.24 -4.82
N VAL A 184 18.57 17.33 -4.15
CA VAL A 184 19.75 17.66 -3.37
C VAL A 184 20.75 18.26 -4.37
N ASP A 185 20.84 19.59 -4.40
CA ASP A 185 21.81 20.36 -5.18
C ASP A 185 23.17 20.18 -4.48
N ASP A 186 23.99 19.28 -5.02
CA ASP A 186 25.36 19.05 -4.58
C ASP A 186 26.26 20.05 -5.32
N ARG A 187 26.76 21.06 -4.59
CA ARG A 187 27.81 22.00 -5.01
C ARG A 187 28.90 22.09 -3.95
#